data_AF-X1M1T0-F1
#
_entry.id   AF-X1M1T0-F1
#
_cell.length_a   1.000
_cell.length_b   1.000
_cell.length_c   1.000
_cell.angle_alpha   90.00
_cell.angle_beta   90.00
_cell.angle_gamma   90.00
#
_symmetry.space_group_name_H-M   'P 1'
#
loop_
_entity.id
_entity.type
_entity.pdbx_description
1 polymer ?
#
loop_
_entity_poly.entity_id
_entity_poly.type
_entity_poly.pdbx_seq_one_letter_code
_entity_poly.pdbx_strand_id
1 'polypeptide(L)'
;FIEGSVLDEEVLKRAFSTKLDFVFHFAAHFANQNSVDNPEIDLEVNGLGTLKVLQYTHLVNVKRLVYSSSGCGVYGLDSKMPFEEHDISISLHTGDEDILAFILAYILSHVTPFCSRFYVLGFFK
;
A
#
# COMPACT_ATOMS: atom_id res chain seq x y z
N PHE A 1 -18.54 11.54 5.83
CA PHE A 1 -17.63 11.64 4.66
C PHE A 1 -16.68 12.80 4.91
N ILE A 2 -15.38 12.57 4.74
CA ILE A 2 -14.33 13.59 4.82
C ILE A 2 -13.70 13.61 3.42
N GLU A 3 -13.88 14.69 2.69
CA GLU A 3 -13.19 14.89 1.41
C GLU A 3 -11.77 15.40 1.69
N GLY A 4 -10.76 14.71 1.16
CA GLY A 4 -9.37 15.06 1.40
C GLY A 4 -8.40 13.98 0.93
N SER A 5 -7.10 14.28 1.03
CA SER A 5 -6.02 13.40 0.62
C SER A 5 -5.32 12.75 1.82
N VAL A 6 -4.78 11.54 1.63
CA VAL A 6 -3.86 10.91 2.58
C VAL A 6 -2.52 11.63 2.72
N LEU A 7 -2.27 12.62 1.85
CA LEU A 7 -1.12 13.52 1.95
C LEU A 7 -1.40 14.74 2.83
N ASP A 8 -2.66 15.06 3.09
CA ASP A 8 -3.06 16.23 3.88
C ASP A 8 -3.05 15.89 5.38
N GLU A 9 -2.18 16.56 6.10
CA GLU A 9 -1.97 16.37 7.53
C GLU A 9 -3.21 16.72 8.36
N GLU A 10 -3.93 17.78 8.00
CA GLU A 10 -5.10 18.24 8.74
C GLU A 10 -6.30 17.30 8.50
N VAL A 11 -6.41 16.75 7.28
CA VAL A 11 -7.38 15.70 6.95
C VAL A 11 -7.10 14.44 7.77
N LEU A 12 -5.84 14.01 7.87
CA LEU A 12 -5.47 12.84 8.66
C LEU A 12 -5.75 13.06 10.15
N LYS A 13 -5.33 14.19 10.73
CA LYS A 13 -5.66 14.54 12.13
C LYS A 13 -7.16 14.48 12.36
N ARG A 14 -7.95 15.02 11.44
CA ARG A 14 -9.42 14.98 11.53
C ARG A 14 -9.96 13.56 11.43
N ALA A 15 -9.48 12.75 10.49
CA ALA A 15 -9.92 11.37 10.30
C ALA A 15 -9.59 10.48 11.51
N PHE A 16 -8.41 10.69 12.11
CA PHE A 16 -7.92 9.96 13.28
C PHE A 16 -8.26 10.63 14.63
N SER A 17 -9.02 11.73 14.64
CA SER A 17 -9.43 12.44 15.86
C SER A 17 -10.30 11.62 16.81
N THR A 18 -10.91 10.56 16.31
CA THR A 18 -11.75 9.64 17.08
C THR A 18 -11.08 8.28 17.17
N LYS A 19 -11.45 7.49 18.18
CA LYS A 19 -10.90 6.14 18.34
C LYS A 19 -11.35 5.25 17.18
N LEU A 20 -10.38 4.68 16.47
CA LEU A 20 -10.60 3.73 15.38
C LEU A 20 -10.11 2.34 15.80
N ASP A 21 -10.96 1.34 15.70
CA ASP A 21 -10.56 -0.05 15.92
C ASP A 21 -9.90 -0.67 14.67
N PHE A 22 -10.35 -0.25 13.48
CA PHE A 22 -9.93 -0.81 12.20
C PHE A 22 -9.72 0.29 11.16
N VAL A 23 -8.71 0.11 10.31
CA VAL A 23 -8.46 0.97 9.14
C VAL A 23 -8.34 0.10 7.90
N PHE A 24 -9.06 0.46 6.83
CA PHE A 24 -8.95 -0.17 5.52
C PHE A 24 -8.33 0.86 4.57
N HIS A 25 -7.09 0.63 4.15
CA HIS A 25 -6.33 1.55 3.31
C HIS A 25 -6.46 1.15 1.84
N PHE A 26 -7.37 1.84 1.14
CA PHE A 26 -7.63 1.69 -0.29
C PHE A 26 -7.18 2.92 -1.11
N ALA A 27 -6.63 3.95 -0.46
CA ALA A 27 -6.18 5.13 -1.17
C ALA A 27 -4.87 4.81 -1.91
N ALA A 28 -4.92 4.94 -3.22
CA ALA A 28 -3.80 4.70 -4.12
C ALA A 28 -3.88 5.65 -5.32
N HIS A 29 -2.73 5.98 -5.87
CA HIS A 29 -2.63 6.50 -7.22
C HIS A 29 -2.68 5.30 -8.18
N PHE A 30 -3.69 5.29 -9.05
CA PHE A 30 -4.01 4.16 -9.93
C PHE A 30 -4.08 4.67 -11.38
N ALA A 31 -3.60 3.99 -12.42
CA ALA A 31 -3.04 2.62 -12.56
C ALA A 31 -1.61 2.63 -13.15
N ASN A 32 -1.09 1.46 -13.55
CA ASN A 32 0.27 1.27 -14.11
C ASN A 32 0.71 2.35 -15.12
N GLN A 33 -0.16 2.76 -16.06
CA GLN A 33 0.24 3.80 -17.01
C GLN A 33 0.44 5.16 -16.32
N ASN A 34 -0.41 5.50 -15.35
CA ASN A 34 -0.28 6.74 -14.59
C ASN A 34 0.98 6.74 -13.70
N SER A 35 1.40 5.58 -13.19
CA SER A 35 2.62 5.46 -12.39
C SER A 35 3.88 5.58 -13.24
N VAL A 36 3.87 5.06 -14.48
CA VAL A 36 4.93 5.28 -15.48
C VAL A 36 4.98 6.75 -15.91
N ASP A 37 3.83 7.36 -16.16
CA ASP A 37 3.75 8.75 -16.63
C ASP A 37 4.09 9.75 -15.51
N ASN A 38 3.76 9.43 -14.25
CA ASN A 38 3.90 10.32 -13.09
C ASN A 38 4.49 9.59 -11.86
N PRO A 39 5.74 9.10 -11.93
CA PRO A 39 6.32 8.27 -10.89
C PRO A 39 6.51 9.00 -9.56
N GLU A 40 6.74 10.32 -9.59
CA GLU A 40 6.84 11.14 -8.37
C GLU A 40 5.51 11.22 -7.61
N ILE A 41 4.41 11.43 -8.34
CA ILE A 41 3.06 11.48 -7.75
C ILE A 41 2.67 10.10 -7.21
N ASP A 42 3.02 9.05 -7.95
CA ASP A 42 2.81 7.68 -7.50
C ASP A 42 3.54 7.44 -6.17
N LEU A 43 4.82 7.82 -6.09
CA LEU A 43 5.65 7.66 -4.89
C LEU A 43 5.10 8.46 -3.72
N GLU A 44 4.61 9.66 -3.99
CA GLU A 44 4.01 10.51 -2.98
C GLU A 44 2.73 9.85 -2.43
N VAL A 45 1.76 9.54 -3.27
CA VAL A 45 0.46 9.01 -2.82
C VAL A 45 0.60 7.60 -2.25
N ASN A 46 1.19 6.67 -3.01
CA ASN A 46 1.29 5.27 -2.61
C ASN A 46 2.30 5.12 -1.48
N GLY A 47 3.49 5.72 -1.59
CA GLY A 47 4.56 5.61 -0.59
C GLY A 47 4.33 6.49 0.64
N LEU A 48 4.46 7.81 0.47
CA LEU A 48 4.36 8.75 1.58
C LEU A 48 2.95 8.77 2.20
N GLY A 49 1.90 8.74 1.40
CA GLY A 49 0.51 8.68 1.88
C GLY A 49 0.25 7.45 2.76
N THR A 50 0.76 6.28 2.36
CA THR A 50 0.62 5.08 3.18
C THR A 50 1.46 5.15 4.46
N LEU A 51 2.68 5.67 4.39
CA LEU A 51 3.51 5.88 5.58
C LEU A 51 2.80 6.77 6.61
N LYS A 52 2.18 7.87 6.16
CA LYS A 52 1.39 8.75 7.03
C LYS A 52 0.23 8.01 7.68
N VAL A 53 -0.56 7.26 6.91
CA VAL A 53 -1.68 6.46 7.45
C VAL A 53 -1.17 5.48 8.51
N LEU A 54 -0.06 4.78 8.25
CA LEU A 54 0.56 3.86 9.22
C LEU A 54 0.97 4.58 10.51
N GLN A 55 1.64 5.73 10.41
CA GLN A 55 2.02 6.54 11.57
C GLN A 55 0.81 6.91 12.43
N TYR A 56 -0.27 7.39 11.79
CA TYR A 56 -1.51 7.71 12.51
C TYR A 56 -2.15 6.48 13.14
N THR A 57 -2.18 5.34 12.45
CA THR A 57 -2.72 4.10 13.03
C THR A 57 -1.95 3.65 14.26
N HIS A 58 -0.63 3.86 14.27
CA HIS A 58 0.23 3.60 15.41
C HIS A 58 -0.06 4.57 16.56
N LEU A 59 -0.12 5.88 16.29
CA LEU A 59 -0.36 6.91 17.29
C LEU A 59 -1.68 6.71 18.06
N VAL A 60 -2.74 6.28 17.37
CA VAL A 60 -4.06 6.07 17.99
C VAL A 60 -4.30 4.62 18.44
N ASN A 61 -3.30 3.73 18.32
CA ASN A 61 -3.37 2.32 18.67
C ASN A 61 -4.54 1.56 17.99
N VAL A 62 -4.66 1.67 16.67
CA VAL A 62 -5.62 0.88 15.88
C VAL A 62 -5.33 -0.61 16.06
N LYS A 63 -6.37 -1.43 16.23
CA LYS A 63 -6.20 -2.89 16.45
C LYS A 63 -5.70 -3.60 15.19
N ARG A 64 -6.13 -3.15 14.01
CA ARG A 64 -5.72 -3.72 12.72
C ARG A 64 -5.87 -2.72 11.58
N LEU A 65 -4.83 -2.65 10.74
CA LEU A 65 -4.89 -2.03 9.42
C LEU A 65 -4.90 -3.11 8.35
N VAL A 66 -5.80 -2.98 7.37
CA VAL A 66 -5.86 -3.82 6.18
C VAL A 66 -5.43 -2.95 5.00
N TYR A 67 -4.37 -3.36 4.32
CA TYR A 67 -3.83 -2.68 3.14
C TYR A 67 -4.17 -3.48 1.88
N SER A 68 -4.69 -2.80 0.87
CA SER A 68 -4.99 -3.39 -0.43
C SER A 68 -3.77 -3.33 -1.35
N SER A 69 -2.92 -4.36 -1.29
CA SER A 69 -1.81 -4.53 -2.25
C SER A 69 -2.29 -5.12 -3.59
N SER A 70 -1.41 -5.18 -4.59
CA SER A 70 -1.67 -5.72 -5.93
C SER A 70 -0.77 -6.91 -6.23
N GLY A 71 -1.35 -8.02 -6.70
CA GLY A 71 -0.57 -9.18 -7.14
C GLY A 71 0.31 -8.87 -8.37
N CYS A 72 -0.12 -7.94 -9.23
CA CYS A 72 0.64 -7.52 -10.42
C CYS A 72 1.96 -6.81 -10.07
N GLY A 73 2.05 -6.21 -8.88
CA GLY A 73 3.26 -5.54 -8.40
C GLY A 73 4.12 -6.38 -7.46
N VAL A 74 3.80 -7.68 -7.29
CA VAL A 74 4.50 -8.60 -6.38
C VAL A 74 4.97 -9.87 -7.09
N TYR A 75 4.19 -10.35 -8.05
CA TYR A 75 4.53 -11.53 -8.85
C TYR A 75 5.14 -11.10 -10.18
N GLY A 76 6.46 -11.20 -10.28
CA GLY A 76 7.21 -10.97 -11.51
C GLY A 76 7.21 -12.19 -12.45
N LEU A 77 7.90 -12.06 -13.59
CA LEU A 77 7.97 -13.07 -14.67
C LEU A 77 8.44 -14.46 -14.22
N ASP A 78 9.28 -14.51 -13.18
CA ASP A 78 9.83 -15.77 -12.65
C ASP A 78 8.90 -16.48 -11.66
N SER A 79 7.80 -15.84 -11.26
CA SER A 79 6.87 -16.38 -10.27
C SER A 79 6.06 -17.53 -10.89
N LYS A 80 5.94 -18.63 -10.17
CA LYS A 80 5.32 -19.86 -10.65
C LYS A 80 3.81 -19.81 -10.44
N MET A 81 3.06 -20.29 -11.43
CA MET A 81 1.61 -20.47 -11.33
C MET A 81 1.23 -21.83 -10.72
N PRO A 82 0.20 -21.91 -9.86
CA PRO A 82 -0.57 -20.78 -9.30
C PRO A 82 0.28 -19.96 -8.33
N PHE A 83 0.12 -18.63 -8.34
CA PHE A 83 0.90 -17.74 -7.47
C PHE A 83 0.65 -18.03 -5.99
N GLU A 84 1.73 -18.10 -5.21
CA GLU A 84 1.70 -18.30 -3.76
C GLU A 84 2.43 -17.15 -3.07
N GLU A 85 1.98 -16.74 -1.88
CA GLU A 85 2.49 -15.53 -1.21
C GLU A 85 3.97 -15.59 -0.80
N HIS A 86 4.58 -16.78 -0.81
CA HIS A 86 6.01 -16.95 -0.55
C HIS A 86 6.87 -16.81 -1.81
N ASP A 87 6.26 -16.92 -2.99
CA ASP A 87 6.92 -16.87 -4.30
C ASP A 87 6.89 -15.43 -4.85
N ILE A 88 7.44 -14.51 -4.05
CA ILE A 88 7.57 -13.10 -4.44
C ILE A 88 8.84 -12.92 -5.27
N SER A 89 8.69 -12.36 -6.47
CA SER A 89 9.85 -12.01 -7.30
C SER A 89 10.13 -10.52 -7.14
N ILE A 90 11.26 -10.19 -6.50
CA ILE A 90 11.71 -8.80 -6.26
C ILE A 90 12.58 -8.30 -7.43
N SER A 91 12.68 -9.09 -8.51
CA SER A 91 13.57 -8.76 -9.62
C SER A 91 12.90 -7.77 -10.57
N LEU A 92 13.43 -6.54 -10.61
CA LEU A 92 12.98 -5.45 -11.49
C LEU A 92 13.32 -5.78 -12.95
N HIS A 93 12.48 -6.57 -13.62
CA HIS A 93 12.71 -6.99 -15.00
C HIS A 93 11.90 -6.20 -16.05
N THR A 94 10.98 -5.34 -15.61
CA THR A 94 9.98 -4.69 -16.49
C THR A 94 9.83 -3.21 -16.11
N GLY A 95 9.94 -2.33 -17.10
CA GLY A 95 9.85 -0.86 -16.95
C GLY A 95 8.43 -0.31 -16.76
N ASP A 96 7.43 -1.19 -16.68
CA ASP A 96 5.99 -0.88 -16.63
C ASP A 96 5.31 -1.33 -15.33
N GLU A 97 6.07 -1.84 -14.35
CA GLU A 97 5.52 -2.32 -13.08
C GLU A 97 5.52 -1.20 -12.04
N ASP A 98 4.46 -1.17 -11.21
CA ASP A 98 4.33 -0.27 -10.05
C ASP A 98 5.50 -0.54 -9.08
N ILE A 99 6.65 0.10 -9.30
CA ILE A 99 7.87 0.09 -8.46
C ILE A 99 7.51 0.30 -6.97
N LEU A 100 6.37 0.93 -6.72
CA LEU A 100 5.81 1.23 -5.42
C LEU A 100 5.14 0.08 -4.68
N ALA A 101 4.53 -0.89 -5.38
CA ALA A 101 4.03 -2.09 -4.71
C ALA A 101 5.18 -2.82 -3.97
N PHE A 102 6.38 -2.82 -4.57
CA PHE A 102 7.60 -3.38 -3.99
C PHE A 102 8.09 -2.61 -2.75
N ILE A 103 8.19 -1.29 -2.83
CA ILE A 103 8.67 -0.45 -1.72
C ILE A 103 7.70 -0.56 -0.53
N LEU A 104 6.38 -0.57 -0.80
CA LEU A 104 5.39 -0.73 0.26
C LEU A 104 5.38 -2.11 0.89
N ALA A 105 5.44 -3.19 0.11
CA ALA A 105 5.53 -4.54 0.67
C ALA A 105 6.77 -4.69 1.56
N TYR A 106 7.91 -4.16 1.13
CA TYR A 106 9.14 -4.16 1.91
C TYR A 106 9.03 -3.33 3.19
N ILE A 107 8.52 -2.10 3.14
CA ILE A 107 8.32 -1.24 4.33
C ILE A 107 7.32 -1.88 5.29
N LEU A 108 6.19 -2.40 4.80
CA LEU A 108 5.18 -3.04 5.62
C LEU A 108 5.71 -4.28 6.36
N SER A 109 6.59 -5.07 5.71
CA SER A 109 7.24 -6.23 6.33
C SER A 109 8.20 -5.87 7.48
N HIS A 110 8.76 -4.65 7.49
CA HIS A 110 9.72 -4.20 8.51
C HIS A 110 9.13 -3.26 9.56
N VAL A 111 8.03 -2.57 9.26
CA VAL A 111 7.39 -1.60 10.16
C VAL A 111 6.30 -2.24 11.04
N THR A 112 5.74 -3.39 10.66
CA THR A 112 4.68 -4.04 11.43
C THR A 112 5.09 -5.41 11.99
N PRO A 113 5.57 -5.51 13.25
CA PRO A 113 5.82 -6.81 13.89
C PRO A 113 4.53 -7.61 14.19
N PHE A 114 3.35 -7.06 13.87
CA PHE A 114 2.04 -7.60 14.24
C PHE A 114 1.13 -8.02 13.07
N CYS A 115 1.54 -7.83 11.80
CA CYS A 115 0.65 -8.07 10.66
C CYS A 115 1.00 -9.38 9.94
N SER A 116 0.64 -10.51 10.54
CA SER A 116 0.90 -11.84 9.96
C SER A 116 -0.07 -12.25 8.83
N ARG A 117 -0.74 -11.30 8.16
CA ARG A 117 -1.58 -11.58 6.98
C ARG A 117 -1.93 -10.28 6.25
N PHE A 118 -1.18 -9.99 5.19
CA PHE A 118 -1.57 -9.02 4.18
C PHE A 118 -2.65 -9.67 3.32
N TYR A 119 -3.85 -9.08 3.25
CA TYR A 119 -4.84 -9.50 2.27
C TYR A 119 -4.59 -8.68 1.01
N VAL A 120 -3.94 -9.31 0.03
CA VAL A 120 -3.87 -8.77 -1.33
C VAL A 120 -5.29 -8.84 -1.89
N LEU A 121 -5.99 -7.70 -1.95
CA LEU A 121 -7.21 -7.62 -2.74
C LEU A 121 -6.78 -7.54 -4.21
N GLY A 122 -6.60 -8.71 -4.83
CA GLY A 122 -6.34 -8.79 -6.25
C GLY A 122 -7.54 -8.24 -7.02
N PHE A 123 -7.39 -7.05 -7.61
CA PHE A 123 -8.31 -6.59 -8.64
C PHE A 123 -7.99 -7.34 -9.93
N PHE A 124 -8.54 -8.56 -10.05
CA PHE A 124 -8.59 -9.27 -11.33
C PHE A 124 -9.61 -8.55 -12.21
N LYS A 125 -9.17 -8.05 -13.35
CA LYS A 125 -10.04 -7.59 -14.43
C LYS A 125 -10.26 -8.73 -15.42
#